data_AF-A0A9D0VKK9-F1
#
_entry.id   AF-A0A9D0VKK9-F1
#
_cell.length_a   1.000
_cell.length_b   1.000
_cell.length_c   1.000
_cell.angle_alpha   90.00
_cell.angle_beta   90.00
_cell.angle_gamma   90.00
#
_symmetry.space_group_name_H-M   'P 1'
#
loop_
_entity.id
_entity.type
_entity.pdbx_description
1 polymer ?
#
loop_
_entity_poly.entity_id
_entity_poly.type
_entity_poly.pdbx_seq_one_letter_code
_entity_poly.pdbx_strand_id
1 'polypeptide(L)'
;MEARVLFLGLLVACGRVELCINGIDDDGDGLTDCEQPACGVVCDADNDGFITTAGGGDDCDDSDPAIHPGAAELCNNLDDDCDGLLDDDDPGRVPVQVYADVDGDGFGADDQVAERCPGAGWALVPGDCDDSDATIAPGAVELCDGLDNDCDGALSSSEQDLDGDGDPGCSDCDDDDATRSTLHQERCSGIDDDCDGLVDEADPSVNRYTCDYCPEADPAAVAAATYHWESWDPCALDPSVTLFCQPDRLHTVGWRTDEGVWRDELLLHLPPGHGRFNDTVREWGAYAGYRTIGLIFANTGIIRETCEDLPDEQDCSEHGRYAQMYGDVSGHVQIPTQDSIEQRLIVLLNHLTIEHPTMGFDRYLDGDDQIRWDRIVVSGWSSGGGEAAYITQVERTVGAVLLSAPKDPSDDNTAPTWAVGGPTPGCAVFGTYHSREHQTQYPNSPMQRAWTALGMSTPIWDLDLDPGPIPEGIQRISQSADIGEISPLCTSFHSSTAHDDCMRDAQLPAYLYMFCEAGQGDVCAEQSAP
;
A
#
# COMPACT_ATOMS: atom_id res chain seq x y z
N MET A 1 -83.85 53.13 80.35
CA MET A 1 -84.35 53.06 78.96
C MET A 1 -83.58 54.08 78.17
N GLU A 2 -82.81 53.56 77.21
CA GLU A 2 -82.02 54.19 76.14
C GLU A 2 -81.63 55.67 76.24
N ALA A 3 -80.32 55.93 76.31
CA ALA A 3 -79.73 57.22 75.97
C ALA A 3 -78.50 56.99 75.08
N ARG A 4 -78.65 57.25 73.78
CA ARG A 4 -77.55 57.57 72.86
C ARG A 4 -77.40 59.08 72.83
N VAL A 5 -76.20 59.59 73.09
CA VAL A 5 -75.80 60.95 72.70
C VAL A 5 -74.38 60.87 72.13
N LEU A 6 -74.25 61.29 70.87
CA LEU A 6 -73.00 61.57 70.17
C LEU A 6 -72.14 62.57 70.96
N PHE A 7 -70.83 62.33 71.01
CA PHE A 7 -69.86 63.42 71.11
C PHE A 7 -68.77 63.20 70.05
N LEU A 8 -68.92 63.97 68.96
CA LEU A 8 -67.88 64.18 67.97
C LEU A 8 -66.95 65.26 68.55
N GLY A 9 -65.82 64.83 69.12
CA GLY A 9 -64.78 65.72 69.61
C GLY A 9 -63.72 65.94 68.55
N LEU A 10 -63.80 67.08 67.86
CA LEU A 10 -62.68 67.65 67.13
C LEU A 10 -61.68 68.19 68.17
N LEU A 11 -60.51 67.56 68.28
CA LEU A 11 -59.36 68.09 69.02
C LEU A 11 -58.22 68.27 68.03
N VAL A 12 -58.00 69.53 67.65
CA VAL A 12 -56.79 70.00 66.99
C VAL A 12 -55.62 69.80 67.95
N ALA A 13 -54.70 68.91 67.60
CA ALA A 13 -53.32 68.93 68.08
C ALA A 13 -52.43 69.47 66.95
N CYS A 14 -51.42 70.23 67.35
CA CYS A 14 -50.64 71.16 66.55
C CYS A 14 -49.82 70.44 65.46
N GLY A 15 -49.89 70.90 64.20
CA GLY A 15 -48.91 70.51 63.20
C GLY A 15 -47.53 71.01 63.60
N ARG A 16 -46.68 70.09 64.05
CA ARG A 16 -45.23 70.24 63.92
C ARG A 16 -44.88 69.69 62.54
N VAL A 17 -43.93 70.34 61.90
CA VAL A 17 -43.35 69.84 60.65
C VAL A 17 -42.17 69.00 61.07
N GLU A 18 -42.13 67.76 60.61
CA GLU A 18 -40.99 66.87 60.81
C GLU A 18 -39.71 67.51 60.27
N LEU A 19 -38.62 67.52 61.04
CA LEU A 19 -37.31 67.93 60.55
C LEU A 19 -36.56 66.69 60.11
N CYS A 20 -36.56 66.44 58.81
CA CYS A 20 -35.91 65.27 58.23
C CYS A 20 -34.40 65.24 58.54
N ILE A 21 -33.87 64.01 58.69
CA ILE A 21 -32.45 63.65 58.77
C ILE A 21 -31.84 63.91 60.17
N ASN A 22 -32.62 63.82 61.25
CA ASN A 22 -32.12 64.08 62.61
C ASN A 22 -32.26 62.92 63.61
N GLY A 23 -32.87 61.81 63.21
CA GLY A 23 -33.10 60.59 63.99
C GLY A 23 -34.24 60.67 65.00
N ILE A 24 -35.08 61.71 64.96
CA ILE A 24 -36.06 62.04 66.01
C ILE A 24 -37.44 62.26 65.39
N ASP A 25 -38.44 61.56 65.91
CA ASP A 25 -39.87 61.79 65.63
C ASP A 25 -40.31 63.16 66.20
N ASP A 26 -40.21 64.20 65.38
CA ASP A 26 -40.42 65.61 65.75
C ASP A 26 -41.90 66.00 65.78
N ASP A 27 -42.72 65.33 64.97
CA ASP A 27 -44.17 65.54 64.90
C ASP A 27 -44.98 64.59 65.81
N GLY A 28 -44.36 63.54 66.32
CA GLY A 28 -44.88 62.63 67.33
C GLY A 28 -45.89 61.60 66.79
N ASP A 29 -45.87 61.32 65.49
CA ASP A 29 -46.76 60.35 64.86
C ASP A 29 -46.26 58.89 64.96
N GLY A 30 -45.06 58.69 65.52
CA GLY A 30 -44.43 57.41 65.75
C GLY A 30 -43.57 56.91 64.58
N LEU A 31 -43.35 57.74 63.56
CA LEU A 31 -42.48 57.48 62.43
C LEU A 31 -41.27 58.42 62.53
N THR A 32 -40.05 57.89 62.54
CA THR A 32 -38.81 58.70 62.50
C THR A 32 -38.36 58.90 61.06
N ASP A 33 -38.05 60.14 60.65
CA ASP A 33 -37.41 60.53 59.38
C ASP A 33 -37.79 59.70 58.13
N CYS A 34 -37.17 58.53 57.95
CA CYS A 34 -37.32 57.65 56.79
C CYS A 34 -38.65 56.94 56.70
N GLU A 35 -39.32 56.76 57.83
CA GLU A 35 -40.64 56.17 57.88
C GLU A 35 -41.73 57.24 57.65
N GLN A 36 -41.36 58.53 57.67
CA GLN A 36 -42.26 59.69 57.55
C GLN A 36 -42.58 60.03 56.09
N PRO A 37 -43.86 59.91 55.65
CA PRO A 37 -44.27 60.30 54.31
C PRO A 37 -44.11 61.81 54.03
N ALA A 38 -44.06 62.62 55.09
CA ALA A 38 -43.84 64.06 55.00
C ALA A 38 -42.40 64.45 54.63
N CYS A 39 -41.43 63.55 54.85
CA CYS A 39 -40.02 63.80 54.59
C CYS A 39 -39.58 63.54 53.15
N GLY A 40 -40.41 62.89 52.34
CA GLY A 40 -40.21 62.76 50.89
C GLY A 40 -38.86 62.14 50.50
N VAL A 41 -38.72 60.82 50.62
CA VAL A 41 -37.57 60.01 50.11
C VAL A 41 -36.21 60.68 50.33
N VAL A 42 -35.83 60.95 51.58
CA VAL A 42 -34.47 61.41 51.94
C VAL A 42 -33.88 60.39 52.92
N CYS A 43 -33.46 59.24 52.40
CA CYS A 43 -32.92 58.15 53.20
C CYS A 43 -31.73 57.50 52.53
N ASP A 44 -30.84 57.03 53.38
CA ASP A 44 -29.78 56.05 53.14
C ASP A 44 -30.43 54.66 53.35
N ALA A 45 -30.77 53.94 52.27
CA ALA A 45 -31.57 52.72 52.36
C ALA A 45 -30.73 51.44 52.54
N ASP A 46 -29.46 51.45 52.15
CA ASP A 46 -28.53 50.34 52.36
C ASP A 46 -27.66 50.49 53.63
N ASN A 47 -27.70 51.65 54.29
CA ASN A 47 -27.00 52.02 55.52
C ASN A 47 -25.47 52.13 55.38
N ASP A 48 -24.99 52.58 54.24
CA ASP A 48 -23.57 52.86 54.01
C ASP A 48 -23.12 54.27 54.48
N GLY A 49 -24.09 55.12 54.85
CA GLY A 49 -23.88 56.49 55.31
C GLY A 49 -24.07 57.56 54.23
N PHE A 50 -24.45 57.20 53.02
CA PHE A 50 -24.71 58.10 51.89
C PHE A 50 -26.21 58.14 51.56
N ILE A 51 -26.66 59.26 51.01
CA ILE A 51 -28.08 59.47 50.68
C ILE A 51 -28.19 59.51 49.16
N THR A 52 -29.21 58.82 48.64
CA THR A 52 -29.56 58.81 47.22
C THR A 52 -29.63 60.20 46.58
N THR A 53 -29.27 60.27 45.30
CA THR A 53 -29.46 61.47 44.46
C THR A 53 -30.90 61.98 44.41
N ALA A 54 -31.90 61.08 44.48
CA ALA A 54 -33.31 61.46 44.55
C ALA A 54 -33.70 62.10 45.89
N GLY A 55 -32.98 61.75 46.97
CA GLY A 55 -33.06 62.36 48.30
C GLY A 55 -32.19 63.61 48.47
N GLY A 56 -31.44 64.00 47.43
CA GLY A 56 -30.57 65.17 47.45
C GLY A 56 -29.18 64.94 48.05
N GLY A 57 -28.75 63.68 48.20
CA GLY A 57 -27.34 63.32 48.39
C GLY A 57 -26.67 62.97 47.05
N ASP A 58 -25.54 62.26 47.12
CA ASP A 58 -24.66 61.98 45.97
C ASP A 58 -24.54 60.47 45.66
N ASP A 59 -25.29 59.60 46.34
CA ASP A 59 -25.26 58.16 46.09
C ASP A 59 -26.17 57.76 44.89
N CYS A 60 -25.57 56.98 43.99
CA CYS A 60 -26.10 56.58 42.71
C CYS A 60 -26.83 55.22 42.73
N ASP A 61 -26.64 54.37 43.74
CA ASP A 61 -27.42 53.15 43.99
C ASP A 61 -27.61 52.87 45.49
N ASP A 62 -28.58 53.57 46.07
CA ASP A 62 -29.05 53.46 47.48
C ASP A 62 -29.58 52.07 47.90
N SER A 63 -29.43 51.06 47.04
CA SER A 63 -29.75 49.67 47.37
C SER A 63 -28.52 48.77 47.53
N ASP A 64 -27.33 49.27 47.19
CA ASP A 64 -26.07 48.53 47.26
C ASP A 64 -24.99 49.33 48.01
N PRO A 65 -24.63 48.93 49.25
CA PRO A 65 -23.67 49.67 50.08
C PRO A 65 -22.21 49.58 49.57
N ALA A 66 -21.98 48.96 48.41
CA ALA A 66 -20.71 48.99 47.69
C ALA A 66 -20.65 50.10 46.63
N ILE A 67 -21.78 50.73 46.28
CA ILE A 67 -21.92 51.75 45.25
C ILE A 67 -22.23 53.08 45.92
N HIS A 68 -21.21 53.91 46.14
CA HIS A 68 -21.36 55.17 46.84
C HIS A 68 -20.18 56.12 46.61
N PRO A 69 -20.34 57.43 46.87
CA PRO A 69 -19.26 58.40 46.73
C PRO A 69 -17.94 57.97 47.39
N GLY A 70 -16.91 57.77 46.57
CA GLY A 70 -15.58 57.37 47.01
C GLY A 70 -15.41 55.88 47.38
N ALA A 71 -16.30 55.00 46.91
CA ALA A 71 -16.05 53.56 46.86
C ALA A 71 -14.85 53.24 45.95
N ALA A 72 -14.44 51.96 45.92
CA ALA A 72 -13.37 51.53 45.02
C ALA A 72 -14.00 51.04 43.72
N GLU A 73 -13.67 51.67 42.61
CA GLU A 73 -14.18 51.30 41.29
C GLU A 73 -13.64 49.94 40.84
N LEU A 74 -14.54 48.99 40.62
CA LEU A 74 -14.26 47.62 40.20
C LEU A 74 -14.57 47.45 38.72
N CYS A 75 -13.92 46.49 38.06
CA CYS A 75 -14.23 46.13 36.67
C CYS A 75 -15.55 45.35 36.55
N ASN A 76 -16.68 46.02 36.75
CA ASN A 76 -18.02 45.42 36.77
C ASN A 76 -19.03 46.12 35.83
N ASN A 77 -18.60 47.14 35.08
CA ASN A 77 -19.44 48.01 34.23
C ASN A 77 -20.50 48.82 35.02
N LEU A 78 -20.25 49.10 36.29
CA LEU A 78 -21.03 50.00 37.15
C LEU A 78 -20.16 51.20 37.54
N ASP A 79 -20.79 52.28 37.97
CA ASP A 79 -20.12 53.47 38.53
C ASP A 79 -20.17 53.28 40.04
N ASP A 80 -19.17 52.59 40.60
CA ASP A 80 -19.17 52.19 42.01
C ASP A 80 -18.91 53.41 42.91
N ASP A 81 -18.13 54.39 42.44
CA ASP A 81 -17.75 55.57 43.24
C ASP A 81 -18.60 56.82 43.00
N CYS A 82 -19.63 56.69 42.16
CA CYS A 82 -20.63 57.71 41.80
C CYS A 82 -20.04 59.01 41.23
N ASP A 83 -18.89 58.96 40.57
CA ASP A 83 -18.23 60.12 39.95
C ASP A 83 -18.64 60.36 38.48
N GLY A 84 -19.39 59.41 37.90
CA GLY A 84 -19.91 59.44 36.54
C GLY A 84 -18.98 58.85 35.48
N LEU A 85 -17.85 58.26 35.89
CA LEU A 85 -16.96 57.47 35.06
C LEU A 85 -17.20 55.97 35.32
N LEU A 86 -16.79 55.12 34.38
CA LEU A 86 -16.97 53.67 34.47
C LEU A 86 -15.63 53.00 34.18
N ASP A 87 -15.25 52.03 35.00
CA ASP A 87 -14.18 51.07 34.74
C ASP A 87 -12.89 51.74 34.20
N ASP A 88 -12.59 51.52 32.90
CA ASP A 88 -11.39 52.01 32.21
C ASP A 88 -11.34 53.53 32.00
N ASP A 89 -12.50 54.19 32.07
CA ASP A 89 -12.60 55.64 31.97
C ASP A 89 -12.43 56.33 33.35
N ASP A 90 -12.49 55.57 34.45
CA ASP A 90 -12.33 56.09 35.82
C ASP A 90 -10.87 56.00 36.33
N PRO A 91 -10.21 57.12 36.70
CA PRO A 91 -8.92 57.10 37.38
C PRO A 91 -8.92 56.51 38.81
N GLY A 92 -10.08 56.33 39.44
CA GLY A 92 -10.30 55.69 40.74
C GLY A 92 -10.26 54.15 40.73
N ARG A 93 -10.33 53.55 39.53
CA ARG A 93 -10.34 52.10 39.31
C ARG A 93 -9.25 51.34 40.05
N VAL A 94 -9.64 50.23 40.68
CA VAL A 94 -8.73 49.21 41.19
C VAL A 94 -7.94 48.62 40.00
N PRO A 95 -6.59 48.71 39.99
CA PRO A 95 -5.79 48.21 38.90
C PRO A 95 -5.86 46.68 38.84
N VAL A 96 -6.29 46.15 37.70
CA VAL A 96 -6.25 44.73 37.36
C VAL A 96 -5.18 44.53 36.29
N GLN A 97 -4.25 43.62 36.53
CA GLN A 97 -3.25 43.26 35.54
C GLN A 97 -3.86 42.30 34.52
N VAL A 98 -3.71 42.61 33.24
CA VAL A 98 -4.18 41.80 32.11
C VAL A 98 -3.09 41.63 31.06
N TYR A 99 -3.25 40.63 30.21
CA TYR A 99 -2.34 40.24 29.14
C TYR A 99 -3.07 40.37 27.81
N ALA A 100 -2.41 40.84 26.76
CA ALA A 100 -3.04 40.91 25.44
C ALA A 100 -3.40 39.49 24.97
N ASP A 101 -4.63 39.33 24.50
CA ASP A 101 -5.23 38.06 24.06
C ASP A 101 -5.75 38.31 22.64
N VAL A 102 -4.88 38.11 21.65
CA VAL A 102 -5.11 38.56 20.27
C VAL A 102 -6.02 37.59 19.51
N ASP A 103 -6.01 36.31 19.84
CA ASP A 103 -6.83 35.28 19.20
C ASP A 103 -8.13 34.93 19.96
N GLY A 104 -8.23 35.34 21.24
CA GLY A 104 -9.45 35.27 22.04
C GLY A 104 -9.68 33.94 22.75
N ASP A 105 -8.63 33.18 23.06
CA ASP A 105 -8.75 31.88 23.76
C ASP A 105 -8.81 32.00 25.29
N GLY A 106 -8.55 33.20 25.82
CA GLY A 106 -8.60 33.51 27.25
C GLY A 106 -7.26 33.40 27.98
N PHE A 107 -6.18 33.10 27.27
CA PHE A 107 -4.79 33.29 27.68
C PHE A 107 -4.20 34.48 26.93
N GLY A 108 -3.10 35.03 27.44
CA GLY A 108 -2.47 36.17 26.79
C GLY A 108 -0.97 36.19 26.91
N ALA A 109 -0.34 36.96 26.02
CA ALA A 109 1.11 37.03 25.90
C ALA A 109 1.79 37.61 27.15
N ASP A 110 2.81 36.90 27.65
CA ASP A 110 3.58 37.25 28.87
C ASP A 110 4.25 38.64 28.80
N ASP A 111 4.56 39.12 27.60
CA ASP A 111 5.29 40.38 27.39
C ASP A 111 4.39 41.58 27.04
N GLN A 112 3.10 41.36 26.79
CA GLN A 112 2.11 42.40 26.49
C GLN A 112 1.17 42.64 27.67
N VAL A 113 1.70 43.30 28.71
CA VAL A 113 0.98 43.56 29.97
C VAL A 113 0.37 44.96 30.00
N ALA A 114 -0.88 45.07 30.47
CA ALA A 114 -1.52 46.35 30.79
C ALA A 114 -2.26 46.31 32.14
N GLU A 115 -2.51 47.48 32.71
CA GLU A 115 -3.42 47.65 33.84
C GLU A 115 -4.75 48.22 33.34
N ARG A 116 -5.75 47.36 33.17
CA ARG A 116 -7.07 47.70 32.64
C ARG A 116 -8.10 46.61 32.94
N CYS A 117 -9.36 46.85 32.63
CA CYS A 117 -10.38 45.82 32.80
C CYS A 117 -10.23 44.66 31.81
N PRO A 118 -10.42 43.41 32.25
CA PRO A 118 -10.40 42.24 31.38
C PRO A 118 -11.58 42.26 30.40
N GLY A 119 -11.39 41.72 29.21
CA GLY A 119 -12.42 41.81 28.16
C GLY A 119 -11.85 41.60 26.75
N ALA A 120 -12.54 42.12 25.74
CA ALA A 120 -12.15 41.89 24.35
C ALA A 120 -10.69 42.31 24.06
N GLY A 121 -9.87 41.33 23.70
CA GLY A 121 -8.45 41.51 23.42
C GLY A 121 -7.52 41.40 24.64
N TRP A 122 -8.04 41.04 25.83
CA TRP A 122 -7.28 41.00 27.09
C TRP A 122 -7.72 39.85 28.02
N ALA A 123 -6.77 38.98 28.36
CA ALA A 123 -6.93 37.85 29.27
C ALA A 123 -6.40 38.17 30.69
N LEU A 124 -6.95 37.46 31.68
CA LEU A 124 -6.44 37.49 33.07
C LEU A 124 -5.29 36.50 33.29
N VAL A 125 -5.17 35.52 32.41
CA VAL A 125 -4.24 34.40 32.56
C VAL A 125 -3.10 34.58 31.55
N PRO A 126 -1.84 34.67 32.00
CA PRO A 126 -0.68 34.69 31.12
C PRO A 126 -0.32 33.28 30.63
N GLY A 127 0.69 33.18 29.79
CA GLY A 127 1.33 31.92 29.41
C GLY A 127 0.96 31.39 28.03
N ASP A 128 0.30 32.19 27.20
CA ASP A 128 0.07 31.87 25.80
C ASP A 128 1.41 31.83 25.03
N CYS A 129 1.66 30.70 24.36
CA CYS A 129 2.88 30.48 23.58
C CYS A 129 2.72 30.84 22.08
N ASP A 130 1.49 30.99 21.56
CA ASP A 130 1.20 31.53 20.24
C ASP A 130 -0.12 32.35 20.23
N ASP A 131 0.02 33.63 20.60
CA ASP A 131 -1.04 34.67 20.63
C ASP A 131 -1.69 34.98 19.25
N SER A 132 -1.44 34.15 18.23
CA SER A 132 -2.11 34.23 16.93
C SER A 132 -2.97 33.01 16.59
N ASP A 133 -2.95 31.97 17.43
CA ASP A 133 -3.65 30.72 17.22
C ASP A 133 -4.33 30.20 18.50
N ALA A 134 -5.64 30.42 18.59
CA ALA A 134 -6.49 29.99 19.70
C ALA A 134 -6.56 28.47 19.94
N THR A 135 -5.85 27.66 19.15
CA THR A 135 -5.66 26.22 19.39
C THR A 135 -4.38 25.91 20.18
N ILE A 136 -3.53 26.91 20.43
CA ILE A 136 -2.25 26.80 21.11
C ILE A 136 -2.30 27.64 22.40
N ALA A 137 -2.63 26.99 23.51
CA ALA A 137 -2.69 27.65 24.81
C ALA A 137 -2.52 26.67 25.97
N PRO A 138 -2.18 27.16 27.18
CA PRO A 138 -2.02 26.34 28.37
C PRO A 138 -3.18 25.34 28.60
N GLY A 139 -2.87 24.05 28.46
CA GLY A 139 -3.83 22.96 28.66
C GLY A 139 -4.76 22.66 27.49
N ALA A 140 -4.45 23.15 26.28
CA ALA A 140 -5.06 22.67 25.04
C ALA A 140 -4.77 21.17 24.81
N VAL A 141 -5.39 20.60 23.77
CA VAL A 141 -5.14 19.21 23.38
C VAL A 141 -4.08 19.22 22.30
N GLU A 142 -2.99 18.50 22.55
CA GLU A 142 -1.95 18.20 21.56
C GLU A 142 -2.57 17.60 20.30
N LEU A 143 -2.25 18.20 19.16
CA LEU A 143 -2.64 17.72 17.84
C LEU A 143 -1.55 16.77 17.31
N CYS A 144 -1.58 16.49 16.01
CA CYS A 144 -0.54 15.72 15.32
C CYS A 144 0.03 16.64 14.24
N ASP A 145 0.53 17.80 14.66
CA ASP A 145 0.99 18.88 13.79
C ASP A 145 2.43 19.32 14.12
N GLY A 146 3.05 18.72 15.14
CA GLY A 146 4.42 19.00 15.56
C GLY A 146 4.57 20.34 16.28
N LEU A 147 3.47 20.91 16.78
CA LEU A 147 3.44 22.09 17.63
C LEU A 147 3.11 21.69 19.07
N ASP A 148 3.68 22.41 20.03
CA ASP A 148 3.34 22.32 21.45
C ASP A 148 2.04 23.11 21.66
N ASN A 149 0.88 22.45 21.48
CA ASN A 149 -0.42 23.11 21.56
C ASN A 149 -0.78 23.44 23.01
N ASP A 150 -0.31 22.68 23.99
CA ASP A 150 -0.66 22.88 25.39
C ASP A 150 0.30 23.78 26.19
N CYS A 151 1.32 24.32 25.51
CA CYS A 151 2.34 25.23 26.01
C CYS A 151 3.12 24.71 27.24
N ASP A 152 3.28 23.39 27.38
CA ASP A 152 4.03 22.80 28.51
C ASP A 152 5.55 22.70 28.26
N GLY A 153 5.99 22.99 27.03
CA GLY A 153 7.37 22.97 26.58
C GLY A 153 7.83 21.62 26.01
N ALA A 154 6.92 20.68 25.78
CA ALA A 154 7.19 19.39 25.18
C ALA A 154 6.06 18.96 24.25
N LEU A 155 6.42 18.39 23.09
CA LEU A 155 5.46 17.67 22.27
C LEU A 155 4.94 16.44 23.01
N SER A 156 3.68 16.09 22.78
CA SER A 156 3.11 14.82 23.22
C SER A 156 4.02 13.64 22.90
N SER A 157 3.99 12.60 23.74
CA SER A 157 4.68 11.34 23.43
C SER A 157 4.19 10.70 22.13
N SER A 158 2.97 11.01 21.69
CA SER A 158 2.43 10.54 20.41
C SER A 158 2.92 11.34 19.21
N GLU A 159 3.58 12.48 19.38
CA GLU A 159 4.12 13.27 18.26
C GLU A 159 5.63 13.11 18.09
N GLN A 160 6.22 12.26 18.91
CA GLN A 160 7.62 11.89 18.78
C GLN A 160 7.75 10.87 17.65
N ASP A 161 8.83 11.01 16.88
CA ASP A 161 9.29 10.06 15.89
C ASP A 161 10.36 9.21 16.58
N LEU A 162 9.95 8.03 17.09
CA LEU A 162 10.80 7.22 17.95
C LEU A 162 11.81 6.37 17.17
N ASP A 163 11.49 5.99 15.94
CA ASP A 163 12.35 5.18 15.08
C ASP A 163 13.18 5.98 14.06
N GLY A 164 12.85 7.26 13.85
CA GLY A 164 13.60 8.22 13.06
C GLY A 164 13.29 8.20 11.57
N ASP A 165 12.12 7.72 11.14
CA ASP A 165 11.73 7.68 9.73
C ASP A 165 11.06 8.97 9.23
N GLY A 166 10.69 9.86 10.15
CA GLY A 166 10.10 11.16 9.91
C GLY A 166 8.57 11.22 9.97
N ASP A 167 7.88 10.11 10.28
CA ASP A 167 6.46 10.06 10.61
C ASP A 167 6.28 10.13 12.14
N PRO A 168 5.52 11.09 12.68
CA PRO A 168 5.28 11.13 14.13
C PRO A 168 4.35 9.98 14.55
N GLY A 169 4.54 9.45 15.77
CA GLY A 169 3.81 8.31 16.34
C GLY A 169 2.27 8.39 16.36
N CYS A 170 1.68 9.54 16.03
CA CYS A 170 0.25 9.78 15.95
C CYS A 170 -0.32 9.54 14.55
N SER A 171 0.54 9.56 13.53
CA SER A 171 0.24 9.16 12.15
C SER A 171 0.86 7.79 11.83
N ASP A 172 1.95 7.45 12.50
CA ASP A 172 2.63 6.17 12.40
C ASP A 172 1.81 5.01 13.03
N CYS A 173 1.76 3.87 12.35
CA CYS A 173 1.07 2.67 12.82
C CYS A 173 1.95 1.70 13.64
N ASP A 174 3.27 1.87 13.63
CA ASP A 174 4.25 1.24 14.51
C ASP A 174 5.52 2.12 14.70
N ASP A 175 5.43 3.13 15.56
CA ASP A 175 6.48 4.11 15.91
C ASP A 175 7.80 3.50 16.46
N ASP A 176 7.88 2.18 16.65
CA ASP A 176 9.12 1.48 17.00
C ASP A 176 9.84 0.86 15.76
N ASP A 177 9.25 0.95 14.55
CA ASP A 177 9.73 0.34 13.32
C ASP A 177 9.65 1.28 12.10
N ALA A 178 10.80 1.87 11.76
CA ALA A 178 11.01 2.82 10.67
C ALA A 178 10.70 2.29 9.26
N THR A 179 10.15 1.08 9.14
CA THR A 179 9.66 0.52 7.89
C THR A 179 8.14 0.50 7.76
N ARG A 180 7.43 1.00 8.77
CA ARG A 180 5.98 0.88 8.92
C ARG A 180 5.34 2.24 9.22
N SER A 181 5.24 3.09 8.21
CA SER A 181 4.75 4.46 8.35
C SER A 181 3.98 4.93 7.13
N THR A 182 3.23 6.02 7.28
CA THR A 182 2.48 6.66 6.16
C THR A 182 3.37 7.16 5.03
N LEU A 183 4.70 7.18 5.25
CA LEU A 183 5.72 7.57 4.30
C LEU A 183 6.30 6.40 3.49
N HIS A 184 6.00 5.16 3.89
CA HIS A 184 6.45 3.95 3.22
C HIS A 184 5.50 3.50 2.10
N GLN A 185 5.96 2.52 1.33
CA GLN A 185 5.13 1.80 0.36
C GLN A 185 4.92 0.40 0.90
N GLU A 186 3.73 -0.13 0.69
CA GLU A 186 3.39 -1.47 1.12
C GLU A 186 4.34 -2.53 0.56
N ARG A 187 4.63 -3.53 1.39
CA ARG A 187 5.39 -4.71 1.02
C ARG A 187 4.57 -5.94 1.32
N CYS A 188 4.99 -7.05 0.72
CA CYS A 188 4.32 -8.33 0.89
C CYS A 188 4.82 -9.01 2.17
N SER A 189 4.43 -8.46 3.32
CA SER A 189 4.93 -8.83 4.64
C SER A 189 3.84 -9.39 5.57
N GLY A 190 2.57 -9.33 5.19
CA GLY A 190 1.42 -9.68 6.03
C GLY A 190 1.06 -8.59 7.04
N ILE A 191 1.65 -7.41 6.89
CA ILE A 191 1.54 -6.25 7.77
C ILE A 191 1.26 -5.04 6.88
N ASP A 192 0.48 -4.10 7.40
CA ASP A 192 0.24 -2.78 6.78
C ASP A 192 1.50 -1.93 6.97
N ASP A 193 2.37 -1.86 5.96
CA ASP A 193 3.64 -1.14 5.99
C ASP A 193 3.48 0.37 5.66
N ASP A 194 2.35 0.79 5.06
CA ASP A 194 2.08 2.20 4.70
C ASP A 194 0.94 2.87 5.49
N CYS A 195 0.41 2.16 6.48
CA CYS A 195 -0.60 2.62 7.44
C CYS A 195 -1.92 3.09 6.80
N ASP A 196 -2.27 2.60 5.60
CA ASP A 196 -3.51 2.95 4.91
C ASP A 196 -4.72 2.06 5.30
N GLY A 197 -4.45 1.01 6.08
CA GLY A 197 -5.43 0.04 6.57
C GLY A 197 -5.68 -1.13 5.63
N LEU A 198 -4.98 -1.22 4.50
CA LEU A 198 -4.91 -2.38 3.62
C LEU A 198 -3.62 -3.16 3.91
N VAL A 199 -3.56 -4.39 3.41
CA VAL A 199 -2.41 -5.29 3.63
C VAL A 199 -2.12 -6.03 2.34
N ASP A 200 -0.84 -6.07 1.97
CA ASP A 200 -0.31 -6.87 0.85
C ASP A 200 -1.17 -6.75 -0.42
N GLU A 201 -1.65 -7.85 -1.01
CA GLU A 201 -2.39 -7.85 -2.27
C GLU A 201 -3.75 -7.12 -2.22
N ALA A 202 -4.23 -6.76 -1.03
CA ALA A 202 -5.41 -5.92 -0.87
C ALA A 202 -5.11 -4.43 -1.08
N ASP A 203 -3.85 -4.02 -0.95
CA ASP A 203 -3.40 -2.65 -1.16
C ASP A 203 -3.09 -2.38 -2.66
N PRO A 204 -3.69 -1.36 -3.29
CA PRO A 204 -3.31 -0.92 -4.64
C PRO A 204 -1.90 -0.29 -4.76
N SER A 205 -1.24 0.09 -3.66
CA SER A 205 0.10 0.69 -3.66
C SER A 205 1.20 -0.34 -3.96
N VAL A 206 0.99 -1.60 -3.57
CA VAL A 206 1.91 -2.70 -3.87
C VAL A 206 1.62 -3.33 -5.23
N ASN A 207 2.69 -3.75 -5.92
CA ASN A 207 2.55 -4.63 -7.07
C ASN A 207 2.13 -6.01 -6.57
N ARG A 208 0.83 -6.33 -6.57
CA ARG A 208 0.31 -7.64 -6.12
C ARG A 208 1.08 -8.87 -6.60
N TYR A 209 1.72 -8.83 -7.79
CA TYR A 209 2.52 -9.96 -8.29
C TYR A 209 3.78 -10.24 -7.48
N THR A 210 4.30 -9.24 -6.75
CA THR A 210 5.39 -9.44 -5.77
C THR A 210 4.87 -10.07 -4.48
N CYS A 211 3.54 -10.11 -4.27
CA CYS A 211 2.88 -10.76 -3.13
C CYS A 211 2.32 -12.14 -3.53
N ASP A 212 3.05 -12.85 -4.38
CA ASP A 212 2.68 -14.18 -4.88
C ASP A 212 1.31 -14.30 -5.55
N TYR A 213 0.67 -13.17 -5.90
CA TYR A 213 -0.64 -13.15 -6.53
C TYR A 213 -0.64 -13.98 -7.82
N CYS A 214 -1.63 -14.86 -7.90
CA CYS A 214 -1.96 -15.62 -9.08
C CYS A 214 -3.41 -15.32 -9.51
N PRO A 215 -3.65 -14.92 -10.77
CA PRO A 215 -5.00 -14.70 -11.27
C PRO A 215 -5.86 -15.97 -11.21
N GLU A 216 -7.16 -15.80 -10.96
CA GLU A 216 -8.13 -16.89 -11.04
C GLU A 216 -8.15 -17.50 -12.44
N ALA A 217 -8.22 -18.83 -12.50
CA ALA A 217 -8.27 -19.58 -13.75
C ALA A 217 -9.68 -19.55 -14.39
N ASP A 218 -10.07 -18.38 -14.90
CA ASP A 218 -11.32 -18.17 -15.62
C ASP A 218 -11.07 -17.94 -17.13
N PRO A 219 -11.46 -18.88 -18.01
CA PRO A 219 -11.35 -18.71 -19.46
C PRO A 219 -12.07 -17.48 -20.00
N ALA A 220 -13.19 -17.06 -19.40
CA ALA A 220 -13.91 -15.87 -19.82
C ALA A 220 -13.10 -14.60 -19.50
N ALA A 221 -12.42 -14.57 -18.36
CA ALA A 221 -11.54 -13.48 -17.98
C ALA A 221 -10.28 -13.42 -18.87
N VAL A 222 -9.66 -14.57 -19.18
CA VAL A 222 -8.53 -14.65 -20.13
C VAL A 222 -8.92 -14.08 -21.49
N ALA A 223 -10.10 -14.45 -22.01
CA ALA A 223 -10.60 -13.99 -23.30
C ALA A 223 -11.04 -12.51 -23.31
N ALA A 224 -11.41 -11.96 -22.15
CA ALA A 224 -11.81 -10.56 -21.99
C ALA A 224 -10.62 -9.61 -21.77
N ALA A 225 -9.48 -10.14 -21.35
CA ALA A 225 -8.26 -9.37 -21.12
C ALA A 225 -7.72 -8.74 -22.42
N THR A 226 -6.98 -7.64 -22.26
CA THR A 226 -6.33 -6.95 -23.37
C THR A 226 -4.83 -7.23 -23.39
N TYR A 227 -4.29 -7.55 -24.57
CA TYR A 227 -2.88 -7.90 -24.73
C TYR A 227 -2.23 -7.03 -25.81
N HIS A 228 -0.96 -6.72 -25.60
CA HIS A 228 -0.07 -6.25 -26.65
C HIS A 228 0.74 -7.43 -27.20
N TRP A 229 0.83 -7.51 -28.53
CA TRP A 229 1.64 -8.51 -29.21
C TRP A 229 2.44 -7.85 -30.32
N GLU A 230 3.72 -8.16 -30.39
CA GLU A 230 4.61 -7.74 -31.46
C GLU A 230 5.53 -8.87 -31.88
N SER A 231 6.15 -8.70 -33.06
CA SER A 231 7.02 -9.71 -33.64
C SER A 231 8.22 -9.07 -34.31
N TRP A 232 9.39 -9.67 -34.12
CA TRP A 232 10.66 -9.15 -34.58
C TRP A 232 11.41 -10.19 -35.39
N ASP A 233 11.91 -9.80 -36.56
CA ASP A 233 12.73 -10.66 -37.41
C ASP A 233 14.15 -10.72 -36.83
N PRO A 234 14.65 -11.90 -36.41
CA PRO A 234 15.99 -12.04 -35.84
C PRO A 234 17.09 -11.48 -36.74
N CYS A 235 16.94 -11.62 -38.07
CA CYS A 235 17.95 -11.20 -39.03
C CYS A 235 17.83 -9.73 -39.42
N ALA A 236 16.70 -9.10 -39.10
CA ALA A 236 16.57 -7.64 -39.15
C ALA A 236 17.17 -6.99 -37.89
N LEU A 237 17.01 -7.63 -36.72
CA LEU A 237 17.59 -7.18 -35.46
C LEU A 237 19.12 -7.31 -35.46
N ASP A 238 19.65 -8.44 -35.92
CA ASP A 238 21.09 -8.67 -36.06
C ASP A 238 21.42 -9.23 -37.45
N PRO A 239 21.98 -8.40 -38.36
CA PRO A 239 22.39 -8.82 -39.70
C PRO A 239 23.49 -9.89 -39.74
N SER A 240 24.14 -10.21 -38.61
CA SER A 240 25.17 -11.26 -38.53
C SER A 240 24.56 -12.66 -38.41
N VAL A 241 23.30 -12.76 -37.97
CA VAL A 241 22.53 -14.01 -37.84
C VAL A 241 22.41 -14.70 -39.19
N THR A 242 22.64 -16.02 -39.22
CA THR A 242 22.69 -16.78 -40.49
C THR A 242 21.66 -17.89 -40.60
N LEU A 243 21.07 -18.32 -39.49
CA LEU A 243 20.06 -19.38 -39.43
C LEU A 243 18.68 -18.79 -39.09
N PHE A 244 17.63 -19.47 -39.56
CA PHE A 244 16.23 -19.13 -39.22
C PHE A 244 15.74 -17.73 -39.62
N CYS A 245 16.32 -17.12 -40.67
CA CYS A 245 15.87 -15.83 -41.25
C CYS A 245 14.59 -15.93 -42.11
N GLN A 246 13.66 -16.81 -41.77
CA GLN A 246 12.47 -17.05 -42.58
C GLN A 246 11.31 -16.16 -42.09
N PRO A 247 10.42 -15.67 -42.96
CA PRO A 247 9.34 -14.75 -42.57
C PRO A 247 8.35 -15.31 -41.54
N ASP A 248 8.30 -16.63 -41.37
CA ASP A 248 7.47 -17.33 -40.38
C ASP A 248 8.23 -17.72 -39.11
N ARG A 249 9.47 -17.25 -38.95
CA ARG A 249 10.38 -17.51 -37.83
C ARG A 249 10.75 -16.20 -37.14
N LEU A 250 9.74 -15.53 -36.57
CA LEU A 250 9.90 -14.26 -35.87
C LEU A 250 10.02 -14.49 -34.37
N HIS A 251 10.85 -13.72 -33.68
CA HIS A 251 10.68 -13.52 -32.24
C HIS A 251 9.33 -12.89 -31.97
N THR A 252 8.73 -13.22 -30.85
CA THR A 252 7.42 -12.72 -30.49
C THR A 252 7.46 -12.21 -29.06
N VAL A 253 6.83 -11.06 -28.81
CA VAL A 253 6.84 -10.40 -27.50
C VAL A 253 5.42 -10.02 -27.15
N GLY A 254 5.00 -10.18 -25.90
CA GLY A 254 3.70 -9.71 -25.47
C GLY A 254 3.47 -9.69 -23.96
N TRP A 255 2.49 -8.91 -23.55
CA TRP A 255 2.11 -8.65 -22.17
C TRP A 255 0.65 -8.19 -22.10
N ARG A 256 0.04 -8.29 -20.92
CA ARG A 256 -1.32 -7.79 -20.68
C ARG A 256 -1.31 -6.26 -20.46
N THR A 257 -2.30 -5.53 -20.97
CA THR A 257 -2.31 -4.05 -20.99
C THR A 257 -3.36 -3.39 -20.10
N ASP A 258 -4.25 -4.16 -19.48
CA ASP A 258 -5.36 -3.67 -18.66
C ASP A 258 -5.03 -3.52 -17.15
N GLU A 259 -3.88 -4.02 -16.69
CA GLU A 259 -3.52 -3.98 -15.26
C GLU A 259 -2.48 -2.93 -14.88
N GLY A 260 -1.64 -2.48 -15.82
CA GLY A 260 -0.59 -1.48 -15.53
C GLY A 260 0.55 -1.96 -14.62
N VAL A 261 0.43 -3.16 -14.02
CA VAL A 261 1.44 -3.85 -13.22
C VAL A 261 1.69 -5.26 -13.76
N TRP A 262 2.92 -5.75 -13.57
CA TRP A 262 3.38 -7.03 -14.11
C TRP A 262 4.33 -7.70 -13.13
N ARG A 263 4.49 -9.02 -13.27
CA ARG A 263 5.57 -9.77 -12.62
C ARG A 263 6.93 -9.18 -12.96
N ASP A 264 7.82 -9.19 -11.98
CA ASP A 264 9.20 -8.74 -12.17
C ASP A 264 9.98 -9.70 -13.07
N GLU A 265 9.56 -10.97 -13.12
CA GLU A 265 10.12 -12.02 -13.94
C GLU A 265 9.68 -11.93 -15.41
N LEU A 266 10.57 -12.37 -16.30
CA LEU A 266 10.26 -12.62 -17.71
C LEU A 266 9.87 -14.08 -17.93
N LEU A 267 8.86 -14.34 -18.74
CA LEU A 267 8.60 -15.68 -19.29
C LEU A 267 9.27 -15.83 -20.66
N LEU A 268 10.38 -16.57 -20.73
CA LEU A 268 11.04 -16.95 -21.97
C LEU A 268 10.48 -18.30 -22.45
N HIS A 269 9.77 -18.34 -23.57
CA HIS A 269 9.21 -19.57 -24.14
C HIS A 269 9.97 -20.03 -25.40
N LEU A 270 10.47 -21.27 -25.36
CA LEU A 270 11.23 -21.90 -26.43
C LEU A 270 10.36 -22.86 -27.27
N PRO A 271 10.28 -22.66 -28.60
CA PRO A 271 9.41 -23.42 -29.50
C PRO A 271 9.98 -24.81 -29.82
N PRO A 272 9.16 -25.72 -30.37
CA PRO A 272 9.59 -27.06 -30.77
C PRO A 272 10.37 -27.05 -32.09
N GLY A 273 11.02 -28.16 -32.43
CA GLY A 273 11.96 -28.21 -33.54
C GLY A 273 11.40 -27.86 -34.93
N HIS A 274 10.16 -28.21 -35.28
CA HIS A 274 9.59 -27.84 -36.60
C HIS A 274 8.54 -26.72 -36.54
N GLY A 275 8.21 -26.21 -35.35
CA GLY A 275 6.94 -25.50 -35.13
C GLY A 275 7.05 -24.02 -34.77
N ARG A 276 5.91 -23.35 -34.93
CA ARG A 276 5.59 -22.01 -34.41
C ARG A 276 5.45 -22.09 -32.88
N PHE A 277 5.37 -20.93 -32.22
CA PHE A 277 5.05 -20.88 -30.80
C PHE A 277 3.68 -21.47 -30.52
N ASN A 278 3.49 -21.91 -29.29
CA ASN A 278 2.18 -22.07 -28.72
C ASN A 278 1.72 -20.67 -28.27
N ASP A 279 0.80 -20.07 -29.01
CA ASP A 279 0.27 -18.75 -28.71
C ASP A 279 -0.50 -18.79 -27.37
N THR A 280 -1.18 -19.90 -27.06
CA THR A 280 -1.96 -20.06 -25.82
C THR A 280 -1.08 -20.05 -24.56
N VAL A 281 0.09 -20.69 -24.58
CA VAL A 281 1.06 -20.70 -23.47
C VAL A 281 1.55 -19.29 -23.17
N ARG A 282 1.81 -18.51 -24.22
CA ARG A 282 2.28 -17.13 -24.07
C ARG A 282 1.15 -16.22 -23.61
N GLU A 283 -0.07 -16.42 -24.10
CA GLU A 283 -1.26 -15.72 -23.63
C GLU A 283 -1.51 -15.99 -22.14
N TRP A 284 -1.47 -17.25 -21.72
CA TRP A 284 -1.67 -17.63 -20.31
C TRP A 284 -0.52 -17.16 -19.42
N GLY A 285 0.72 -17.14 -19.93
CA GLY A 285 1.84 -16.50 -19.26
C GLY A 285 1.62 -14.99 -19.08
N ALA A 286 1.19 -14.30 -20.13
CA ALA A 286 0.88 -12.87 -20.05
C ALA A 286 -0.29 -12.60 -19.09
N TYR A 287 -1.31 -13.47 -19.07
CA TYR A 287 -2.41 -13.41 -18.12
C TYR A 287 -1.96 -13.61 -16.67
N ALA A 288 -0.98 -14.50 -16.44
CA ALA A 288 -0.31 -14.69 -15.15
C ALA A 288 0.59 -13.51 -14.73
N GLY A 289 0.62 -12.42 -15.50
CA GLY A 289 1.33 -11.18 -15.19
C GLY A 289 2.69 -11.04 -15.85
N TYR A 290 3.15 -12.03 -16.61
CA TYR A 290 4.48 -11.98 -17.22
C TYR A 290 4.56 -11.06 -18.43
N ARG A 291 5.74 -10.48 -18.60
CA ARG A 291 6.23 -10.13 -19.94
C ARG A 291 6.69 -11.42 -20.61
N THR A 292 6.19 -11.72 -21.80
CA THR A 292 6.46 -12.99 -22.48
C THR A 292 7.30 -12.79 -23.73
N ILE A 293 8.35 -13.59 -23.89
CA ILE A 293 9.17 -13.65 -25.09
C ILE A 293 9.10 -15.06 -25.65
N GLY A 294 8.56 -15.21 -26.85
CA GLY A 294 8.78 -16.39 -27.67
C GLY A 294 10.06 -16.20 -28.49
N LEU A 295 11.13 -16.91 -28.12
CA LEU A 295 12.41 -16.80 -28.81
C LEU A 295 12.59 -17.92 -29.84
N ILE A 296 12.79 -17.54 -31.10
CA ILE A 296 13.17 -18.49 -32.16
C ILE A 296 14.66 -18.77 -32.03
N PHE A 297 15.04 -20.03 -32.09
CA PHE A 297 16.44 -20.44 -32.03
C PHE A 297 16.70 -21.62 -32.97
N ALA A 298 17.97 -22.00 -33.11
CA ALA A 298 18.38 -23.07 -34.01
C ALA A 298 17.96 -24.47 -33.53
N ASN A 299 16.69 -24.84 -33.74
CA ASN A 299 16.05 -25.97 -33.06
C ASN A 299 15.52 -27.10 -33.99
N THR A 300 15.69 -27.01 -35.31
CA THR A 300 15.12 -27.98 -36.28
C THR A 300 15.84 -29.31 -36.32
N GLY A 301 15.49 -30.21 -35.40
CA GLY A 301 15.93 -31.60 -35.44
C GLY A 301 17.44 -31.78 -35.32
N ILE A 302 18.21 -30.70 -35.18
CA ILE A 302 19.67 -30.70 -35.34
C ILE A 302 20.29 -31.66 -34.33
N ILE A 303 19.85 -31.65 -33.07
CA ILE A 303 20.38 -32.59 -32.07
C ILE A 303 19.96 -34.02 -32.38
N ARG A 304 18.66 -34.29 -32.52
CA ARG A 304 18.15 -35.65 -32.75
C ARG A 304 18.70 -36.26 -34.04
N GLU A 305 18.57 -35.56 -35.16
CA GLU A 305 18.97 -36.05 -36.49
C GLU A 305 20.48 -36.17 -36.63
N THR A 306 21.26 -35.29 -35.98
CA THR A 306 22.73 -35.36 -36.04
C THR A 306 23.29 -36.43 -35.10
N CYS A 307 22.66 -36.62 -33.93
CA CYS A 307 23.16 -37.54 -32.91
C CYS A 307 22.55 -38.95 -32.97
N GLU A 308 21.44 -39.19 -33.69
CA GLU A 308 20.73 -40.50 -33.73
C GLU A 308 21.59 -41.66 -34.26
N ASP A 309 22.57 -41.38 -35.13
CA ASP A 309 23.49 -42.38 -35.69
C ASP A 309 24.89 -42.39 -35.02
N LEU A 310 25.08 -41.66 -33.90
CA LEU A 310 26.35 -41.53 -33.18
C LEU A 310 26.32 -42.26 -31.82
N PRO A 311 26.41 -43.60 -31.79
CA PRO A 311 26.25 -44.41 -30.58
C PRO A 311 27.41 -44.32 -29.56
N ASP A 312 28.54 -43.71 -29.93
CA ASP A 312 29.73 -43.61 -29.06
C ASP A 312 29.92 -42.21 -28.44
N GLU A 313 29.02 -41.25 -28.72
CA GLU A 313 29.06 -39.90 -28.14
C GLU A 313 27.80 -39.65 -27.31
N GLN A 314 27.79 -40.22 -26.09
CA GLN A 314 26.81 -39.89 -25.05
C GLN A 314 26.72 -38.36 -24.82
N ASP A 315 27.82 -37.64 -25.15
CA ASP A 315 27.96 -36.18 -25.08
C ASP A 315 27.42 -35.43 -26.31
N CYS A 316 27.00 -36.09 -27.42
CA CYS A 316 26.55 -35.38 -28.62
C CYS A 316 25.30 -34.53 -28.36
N SER A 317 24.35 -35.08 -27.59
CA SER A 317 23.15 -34.33 -27.19
C SER A 317 23.51 -33.16 -26.29
N GLU A 318 24.41 -33.37 -25.32
CA GLU A 318 24.87 -32.33 -24.39
C GLU A 318 25.63 -31.20 -25.11
N HIS A 319 26.60 -31.52 -25.96
CA HIS A 319 27.28 -30.54 -26.81
C HIS A 319 26.32 -29.83 -27.77
N GLY A 320 25.31 -30.53 -28.28
CA GLY A 320 24.28 -29.94 -29.13
C GLY A 320 23.44 -28.89 -28.41
N ARG A 321 23.09 -29.16 -27.15
CA ARG A 321 22.37 -28.20 -26.27
C ARG A 321 23.26 -27.01 -25.91
N TYR A 322 24.51 -27.28 -25.55
CA TYR A 322 25.51 -26.23 -25.36
C TYR A 322 25.63 -25.31 -26.59
N ALA A 323 25.70 -25.89 -27.79
CA ALA A 323 25.75 -25.14 -29.04
C ALA A 323 24.46 -24.33 -29.29
N GLN A 324 23.29 -24.84 -28.91
CA GLN A 324 22.03 -24.08 -29.00
C GLN A 324 22.02 -22.89 -28.04
N MET A 325 22.51 -23.09 -26.82
CA MET A 325 22.54 -22.08 -25.77
C MET A 325 23.55 -20.95 -26.04
N TYR A 326 24.83 -21.30 -26.26
CA TYR A 326 25.95 -20.35 -26.31
C TYR A 326 26.62 -20.24 -27.71
N GLY A 327 26.31 -21.18 -28.60
CA GLY A 327 27.01 -21.33 -29.87
C GLY A 327 28.31 -22.13 -29.75
N ASP A 328 28.45 -23.13 -30.61
CA ASP A 328 29.68 -23.86 -30.83
C ASP A 328 29.67 -24.44 -32.25
N VAL A 329 30.81 -24.34 -32.94
CA VAL A 329 31.01 -24.89 -34.30
C VAL A 329 32.08 -25.98 -34.33
N SER A 330 32.58 -26.40 -33.16
CA SER A 330 33.61 -27.42 -33.02
C SER A 330 33.06 -28.84 -32.98
N GLY A 331 31.80 -29.01 -32.57
CA GLY A 331 31.08 -30.29 -32.52
C GLY A 331 30.35 -30.69 -33.80
N HIS A 332 29.57 -31.76 -33.72
CA HIS A 332 28.72 -32.23 -34.82
C HIS A 332 27.52 -31.32 -35.05
N VAL A 333 26.94 -30.81 -33.96
CA VAL A 333 25.94 -29.75 -33.99
C VAL A 333 26.68 -28.41 -34.04
N GLN A 334 26.55 -27.70 -35.16
CA GLN A 334 27.28 -26.46 -35.40
C GLN A 334 26.34 -25.27 -35.43
N ILE A 335 26.44 -24.42 -34.41
CA ILE A 335 25.63 -23.21 -34.25
C ILE A 335 26.58 -22.04 -34.00
N PRO A 336 26.63 -21.05 -34.91
CA PRO A 336 27.39 -19.83 -34.67
C PRO A 336 26.90 -19.10 -33.42
N THR A 337 27.79 -18.41 -32.70
CA THR A 337 27.43 -17.65 -31.47
C THR A 337 26.28 -16.69 -31.69
N GLN A 338 26.23 -15.99 -32.83
CA GLN A 338 25.13 -15.08 -33.15
C GLN A 338 23.77 -15.77 -33.36
N ASP A 339 23.79 -17.06 -33.66
CA ASP A 339 22.60 -17.88 -33.86
C ASP A 339 22.14 -18.58 -32.58
N SER A 340 22.88 -18.43 -31.48
CA SER A 340 22.59 -19.01 -30.16
C SER A 340 21.41 -18.34 -29.46
N ILE A 341 20.84 -19.03 -28.47
CA ILE A 341 19.76 -18.49 -27.61
C ILE A 341 20.23 -17.25 -26.88
N GLU A 342 21.40 -17.31 -26.24
CA GLU A 342 21.96 -16.22 -25.45
C GLU A 342 22.09 -14.94 -26.30
N GLN A 343 22.78 -15.01 -27.43
CA GLN A 343 23.03 -13.82 -28.25
C GLN A 343 21.74 -13.26 -28.84
N ARG A 344 20.81 -14.12 -29.29
CA ARG A 344 19.50 -13.67 -29.81
C ARG A 344 18.67 -12.97 -28.74
N LEU A 345 18.69 -13.48 -27.50
CA LEU A 345 17.95 -12.89 -26.39
C LEU A 345 18.57 -11.55 -25.96
N ILE A 346 19.90 -11.44 -25.88
CA ILE A 346 20.60 -10.18 -25.57
C ILE A 346 20.24 -9.09 -26.59
N VAL A 347 20.29 -9.42 -27.89
CA VAL A 347 19.94 -8.47 -28.96
C VAL A 347 18.49 -8.03 -28.84
N LEU A 348 17.57 -8.97 -28.62
CA LEU A 348 16.15 -8.67 -28.49
C LEU A 348 15.86 -7.80 -27.25
N LEU A 349 16.43 -8.12 -26.09
CA LEU A 349 16.22 -7.36 -24.84
C LEU A 349 16.76 -5.92 -24.95
N ASN A 350 17.94 -5.75 -25.55
CA ASN A 350 18.48 -4.42 -25.82
C ASN A 350 17.57 -3.61 -26.75
N HIS A 351 17.04 -4.25 -27.79
CA HIS A 351 16.10 -3.61 -28.69
C HIS A 351 14.79 -3.20 -27.98
N LEU A 352 14.21 -4.11 -27.19
CA LEU A 352 12.97 -3.85 -26.44
C LEU A 352 13.15 -2.77 -25.36
N THR A 353 14.32 -2.67 -24.76
CA THR A 353 14.66 -1.60 -23.81
C THR A 353 14.58 -0.22 -24.45
N ILE A 354 14.97 -0.11 -25.72
CA ILE A 354 14.92 1.15 -26.48
C ILE A 354 13.50 1.47 -26.95
N GLU A 355 12.80 0.48 -27.50
CA GLU A 355 11.45 0.67 -28.05
C GLU A 355 10.38 0.85 -26.96
N HIS A 356 10.58 0.20 -25.79
CA HIS A 356 9.62 0.18 -24.68
C HIS A 356 10.28 0.54 -23.34
N PRO A 357 10.75 1.79 -23.15
CA PRO A 357 11.55 2.19 -21.99
C PRO A 357 10.81 2.13 -20.65
N THR A 358 9.48 2.08 -20.66
CA THR A 358 8.65 1.96 -19.43
C THR A 358 8.30 0.53 -19.08
N MET A 359 8.62 -0.44 -19.96
CA MET A 359 8.28 -1.85 -19.75
C MET A 359 9.35 -2.62 -18.99
N GLY A 360 10.45 -1.98 -18.59
CA GLY A 360 11.47 -2.57 -17.71
C GLY A 360 12.23 -3.74 -18.32
N PHE A 361 12.41 -3.81 -19.65
CA PHE A 361 13.18 -4.88 -20.29
C PHE A 361 14.69 -4.83 -19.97
N ASP A 362 15.19 -3.68 -19.56
CA ASP A 362 16.57 -3.47 -19.11
C ASP A 362 16.91 -4.30 -17.86
N ARG A 363 15.90 -4.65 -17.06
CA ARG A 363 16.10 -5.44 -15.82
C ARG A 363 16.52 -6.89 -16.07
N TYR A 364 16.46 -7.38 -17.30
CA TYR A 364 16.87 -8.74 -17.63
C TYR A 364 18.32 -8.80 -18.12
N LEU A 365 19.01 -7.66 -18.17
CA LEU A 365 20.43 -7.54 -18.44
C LEU A 365 21.16 -6.96 -17.22
N ASP A 366 22.43 -7.33 -17.05
CA ASP A 366 23.32 -6.72 -16.06
C ASP A 366 24.10 -5.54 -16.67
N GLY A 367 25.03 -4.96 -15.90
CA GLY A 367 25.83 -3.81 -16.35
C GLY A 367 26.82 -4.11 -17.48
N ASP A 368 27.03 -5.39 -17.81
CA ASP A 368 27.92 -5.88 -18.87
C ASP A 368 27.11 -6.51 -20.03
N ASP A 369 25.81 -6.19 -20.13
CA ASP A 369 24.85 -6.73 -21.11
C ASP A 369 24.71 -8.26 -21.07
N GLN A 370 24.98 -8.90 -19.92
CA GLN A 370 24.76 -10.33 -19.73
C GLN A 370 23.35 -10.59 -19.21
N ILE A 371 22.78 -11.74 -19.58
CA ILE A 371 21.43 -12.12 -19.17
C ILE A 371 21.39 -12.41 -17.67
N ARG A 372 20.47 -11.75 -16.96
CA ARG A 372 20.14 -12.09 -15.57
C ARG A 372 19.15 -13.25 -15.54
N TRP A 373 19.66 -14.47 -15.67
CA TRP A 373 18.83 -15.69 -15.66
C TRP A 373 18.01 -15.83 -14.37
N ASP A 374 18.49 -15.29 -13.24
CA ASP A 374 17.79 -15.21 -11.96
C ASP A 374 16.57 -14.28 -11.97
N ARG A 375 16.22 -13.71 -13.13
CA ARG A 375 15.00 -12.92 -13.40
C ARG A 375 14.13 -13.52 -14.51
N ILE A 376 14.44 -14.73 -14.97
CA ILE A 376 13.75 -15.37 -16.10
C ILE A 376 13.19 -16.73 -15.67
N VAL A 377 11.90 -16.92 -15.93
CA VAL A 377 11.24 -18.22 -15.97
C VAL A 377 11.34 -18.76 -17.39
N VAL A 378 11.92 -19.95 -17.55
CA VAL A 378 12.12 -20.56 -18.87
C VAL A 378 11.09 -21.65 -19.11
N SER A 379 10.31 -21.51 -20.18
CA SER A 379 9.38 -22.53 -20.64
C SER A 379 9.80 -23.05 -22.00
N GLY A 380 9.41 -24.27 -22.32
CA GLY A 380 9.56 -24.72 -23.70
C GLY A 380 8.73 -25.96 -24.02
N TRP A 381 8.51 -26.15 -25.32
CA TRP A 381 7.78 -27.30 -25.84
C TRP A 381 8.71 -28.25 -26.60
N SER A 382 8.65 -29.55 -26.27
CA SER A 382 9.32 -30.62 -27.02
C SER A 382 10.84 -30.36 -27.07
N SER A 383 11.43 -30.15 -28.26
CA SER A 383 12.85 -29.77 -28.35
C SER A 383 13.19 -28.52 -27.54
N GLY A 384 12.33 -27.49 -27.58
CA GLY A 384 12.49 -26.28 -26.78
C GLY A 384 12.28 -26.52 -25.29
N GLY A 385 11.42 -27.48 -24.92
CA GLY A 385 11.26 -27.88 -23.51
C GLY A 385 12.46 -28.65 -22.99
N GLY A 386 13.12 -29.43 -23.84
CA GLY A 386 14.39 -30.04 -23.47
C GLY A 386 15.49 -28.99 -23.29
N GLU A 387 15.47 -27.94 -24.12
CA GLU A 387 16.44 -26.85 -24.02
C GLU A 387 16.18 -25.98 -22.80
N ALA A 388 14.91 -25.70 -22.49
CA ALA A 388 14.51 -25.07 -21.24
C ALA A 388 15.03 -25.87 -20.03
N ALA A 389 14.88 -27.19 -20.06
CA ALA A 389 15.42 -28.06 -19.02
C ALA A 389 16.95 -27.97 -18.93
N TYR A 390 17.66 -27.94 -20.06
CA TYR A 390 19.11 -27.78 -20.07
C TYR A 390 19.57 -26.43 -19.52
N ILE A 391 18.87 -25.34 -19.86
CA ILE A 391 19.16 -24.00 -19.32
C ILE A 391 19.09 -24.03 -17.79
N THR A 392 18.10 -24.70 -17.18
CA THR A 392 18.04 -24.82 -15.69
C THR A 392 19.26 -25.54 -15.09
N GLN A 393 19.99 -26.32 -15.90
CA GLN A 393 21.17 -27.07 -15.47
C GLN A 393 22.48 -26.31 -15.66
N VAL A 394 22.50 -25.28 -16.49
CA VAL A 394 23.70 -24.46 -16.73
C VAL A 394 23.57 -23.02 -16.21
N GLU A 395 22.34 -22.52 -16.06
CA GLU A 395 22.02 -21.17 -15.59
C GLU A 395 21.05 -21.21 -14.42
N ARG A 396 21.24 -20.30 -13.45
CA ARG A 396 20.32 -20.18 -12.30
C ARG A 396 19.09 -19.36 -12.72
N THR A 397 18.06 -20.05 -13.21
CA THR A 397 16.76 -19.46 -13.53
C THR A 397 15.88 -19.25 -12.30
N VAL A 398 14.84 -18.41 -12.39
CA VAL A 398 13.81 -18.31 -11.33
C VAL A 398 13.08 -19.64 -11.19
N GLY A 399 12.69 -20.22 -12.33
CA GLY A 399 12.02 -21.50 -12.43
C GLY A 399 11.90 -21.94 -13.89
N ALA A 400 11.21 -23.05 -14.13
CA ALA A 400 10.94 -23.50 -15.48
C ALA A 400 9.62 -24.26 -15.63
N VAL A 401 9.04 -24.22 -16.83
CA VAL A 401 7.83 -24.97 -17.21
C VAL A 401 8.09 -25.81 -18.45
N LEU A 402 8.27 -27.11 -18.24
CA LEU A 402 8.66 -28.09 -19.25
C LEU A 402 7.43 -28.78 -19.87
N LEU A 403 7.18 -28.54 -21.15
CA LEU A 403 6.02 -29.07 -21.85
C LEU A 403 6.42 -30.23 -22.78
N SER A 404 5.96 -31.44 -22.46
CA SER A 404 6.24 -32.67 -23.24
C SER A 404 7.75 -32.93 -23.47
N ALA A 405 8.60 -32.63 -22.49
CA ALA A 405 10.06 -32.71 -22.58
C ALA A 405 10.75 -32.78 -21.21
N PRO A 406 12.06 -33.11 -21.11
CA PRO A 406 12.97 -33.61 -22.16
C PRO A 406 12.72 -35.08 -22.52
N LYS A 407 13.25 -35.53 -23.67
CA LYS A 407 13.13 -36.92 -24.16
C LYS A 407 14.42 -37.52 -24.69
N ASP A 408 15.53 -36.90 -24.34
CA ASP A 408 16.86 -37.30 -24.80
C ASP A 408 17.10 -38.80 -24.51
N PRO A 409 17.64 -39.56 -25.48
CA PRO A 409 17.92 -40.97 -25.31
C PRO A 409 18.99 -41.18 -24.22
N SER A 410 18.90 -42.33 -23.55
CA SER A 410 19.88 -42.80 -22.56
C SER A 410 20.12 -44.28 -22.80
N ASP A 411 21.38 -44.68 -22.92
CA ASP A 411 21.76 -46.03 -23.37
C ASP A 411 21.39 -47.13 -22.35
N ASP A 412 21.16 -46.77 -21.08
CA ASP A 412 21.04 -47.71 -19.96
C ASP A 412 19.78 -47.51 -19.10
N ASN A 413 18.69 -46.96 -19.65
CA ASN A 413 17.47 -46.67 -18.88
C ASN A 413 17.74 -45.71 -17.69
N THR A 414 18.72 -44.82 -17.86
CA THR A 414 19.15 -43.77 -16.93
C THR A 414 18.58 -42.41 -17.34
N ALA A 415 18.78 -41.35 -16.55
CA ALA A 415 18.53 -39.99 -17.01
C ALA A 415 19.69 -39.50 -17.91
N PRO A 416 19.46 -38.47 -18.74
CA PRO A 416 20.55 -37.81 -19.48
C PRO A 416 21.64 -37.30 -18.52
N THR A 417 22.91 -37.36 -18.93
CA THR A 417 24.07 -36.96 -18.11
C THR A 417 24.05 -35.49 -17.72
N TRP A 418 23.51 -34.63 -18.59
CA TRP A 418 23.36 -33.20 -18.34
C TRP A 418 22.25 -32.86 -17.33
N ALA A 419 21.34 -33.79 -17.03
CA ALA A 419 20.13 -33.52 -16.25
C ALA A 419 20.34 -33.64 -14.73
N VAL A 420 21.59 -33.54 -14.24
CA VAL A 420 21.92 -33.67 -12.81
C VAL A 420 22.81 -32.53 -12.32
N GLY A 421 22.51 -32.02 -11.12
CA GLY A 421 23.41 -31.11 -10.39
C GLY A 421 23.40 -29.65 -10.86
N GLY A 422 22.34 -29.22 -11.56
CA GLY A 422 22.14 -27.86 -12.02
C GLY A 422 21.98 -26.79 -10.92
N PRO A 423 22.18 -25.51 -11.26
CA PRO A 423 22.06 -24.39 -10.32
C PRO A 423 20.61 -23.98 -10.02
N THR A 424 19.64 -24.26 -10.91
CA THR A 424 18.21 -24.07 -10.60
C THR A 424 17.71 -25.27 -9.78
N PRO A 425 17.12 -25.04 -8.60
CA PRO A 425 16.55 -26.12 -7.80
C PRO A 425 15.41 -26.85 -8.53
N GLY A 426 15.38 -28.17 -8.44
CA GLY A 426 14.31 -28.98 -9.04
C GLY A 426 12.91 -28.64 -8.55
N CYS A 427 12.79 -28.12 -7.32
CA CYS A 427 11.54 -27.63 -6.76
C CYS A 427 10.97 -26.38 -7.46
N ALA A 428 11.76 -25.66 -8.26
CA ALA A 428 11.30 -24.55 -9.08
C ALA A 428 10.97 -24.97 -10.53
N VAL A 429 11.05 -26.27 -10.83
CA VAL A 429 10.83 -26.82 -12.17
C VAL A 429 9.53 -27.59 -12.21
N PHE A 430 8.61 -27.12 -13.06
CA PHE A 430 7.31 -27.69 -13.30
C PHE A 430 7.25 -28.33 -14.67
N GLY A 431 6.34 -29.27 -14.86
CA GLY A 431 6.13 -29.85 -16.18
C GLY A 431 4.84 -30.61 -16.33
N THR A 432 4.40 -30.71 -17.59
CA THR A 432 3.21 -31.49 -17.95
C THR A 432 3.39 -32.24 -19.26
N TYR A 433 2.72 -33.39 -19.37
CA TYR A 433 2.72 -34.22 -20.57
C TYR A 433 1.47 -35.11 -20.68
N HIS A 434 1.26 -35.69 -21.87
CA HIS A 434 0.24 -36.73 -22.02
C HIS A 434 0.74 -38.11 -21.61
N SER A 435 0.01 -38.84 -20.78
CA SER A 435 0.33 -40.25 -20.45
C SER A 435 0.35 -41.19 -21.68
N ARG A 436 -0.33 -40.83 -22.78
CA ARG A 436 -0.33 -41.61 -24.04
C ARG A 436 0.70 -41.15 -25.06
N GLU A 437 1.43 -40.09 -24.77
CA GLU A 437 2.46 -39.58 -25.66
C GLU A 437 3.56 -40.63 -25.89
N HIS A 438 4.16 -40.63 -27.08
CA HIS A 438 5.28 -41.52 -27.38
C HIS A 438 6.39 -41.35 -26.32
N GLN A 439 6.91 -42.49 -25.82
CA GLN A 439 7.90 -42.57 -24.74
C GLN A 439 7.42 -42.06 -23.38
N THR A 440 6.11 -42.02 -23.11
CA THR A 440 5.58 -41.70 -21.77
C THR A 440 4.62 -42.77 -21.23
N GLN A 441 4.22 -43.70 -22.09
CA GLN A 441 3.18 -44.72 -21.88
C GLN A 441 3.54 -45.84 -20.87
N TYR A 442 4.76 -45.84 -20.33
CA TYR A 442 5.25 -46.88 -19.43
C TYR A 442 5.90 -46.26 -18.19
N PRO A 443 5.82 -46.94 -17.02
CA PRO A 443 6.49 -46.48 -15.82
C PRO A 443 8.00 -46.30 -16.03
N ASN A 444 8.58 -45.30 -15.37
CA ASN A 444 10.01 -44.96 -15.47
C ASN A 444 10.42 -44.59 -16.91
N SER A 445 9.57 -43.86 -17.61
CA SER A 445 9.83 -43.37 -18.96
C SER A 445 11.04 -42.41 -19.02
N PRO A 446 11.67 -42.19 -20.20
CA PRO A 446 12.80 -41.26 -20.33
C PRO A 446 12.55 -39.88 -19.71
N MET A 447 11.36 -39.33 -19.91
CA MET A 447 10.98 -38.04 -19.32
C MET A 447 10.79 -38.14 -17.80
N GLN A 448 10.16 -39.20 -17.29
CA GLN A 448 10.03 -39.40 -15.83
C GLN A 448 11.40 -39.55 -15.15
N ARG A 449 12.36 -40.17 -15.83
CA ARG A 449 13.76 -40.27 -15.36
C ARG A 449 14.44 -38.92 -15.37
N ALA A 450 14.32 -38.16 -16.46
CA ALA A 450 14.87 -36.82 -16.54
C ALA A 450 14.28 -35.90 -15.46
N TRP A 451 12.96 -35.87 -15.29
CA TRP A 451 12.30 -35.10 -14.23
C TRP A 451 12.72 -35.51 -12.82
N THR A 452 13.03 -36.80 -12.63
CA THR A 452 13.59 -37.29 -11.37
C THR A 452 15.04 -36.86 -11.16
N ALA A 453 15.85 -36.84 -12.22
CA ALA A 453 17.22 -36.35 -12.17
C ALA A 453 17.31 -34.83 -11.96
N LEU A 454 16.39 -34.08 -12.56
CA LEU A 454 16.20 -32.64 -12.35
C LEU A 454 15.74 -32.30 -10.92
N GLY A 455 15.32 -33.28 -10.12
CA GLY A 455 14.89 -33.08 -8.74
C GLY A 455 13.47 -32.51 -8.58
N MET A 456 12.62 -32.63 -9.60
CA MET A 456 11.22 -32.19 -9.53
C MET A 456 10.45 -32.99 -8.47
N SER A 457 9.43 -32.42 -7.84
CA SER A 457 8.63 -33.09 -6.78
C SER A 457 7.85 -34.30 -7.30
N THR A 458 7.74 -35.38 -6.50
CA THR A 458 6.89 -36.56 -6.74
C THR A 458 5.83 -36.66 -5.66
N PRO A 459 4.60 -37.13 -5.95
CA PRO A 459 4.16 -37.89 -7.13
C PRO A 459 3.71 -37.04 -8.33
N ILE A 460 3.47 -37.70 -9.48
CA ILE A 460 2.83 -37.10 -10.66
C ILE A 460 1.32 -37.05 -10.42
N TRP A 461 0.69 -35.89 -10.63
CA TRP A 461 -0.76 -35.71 -10.54
C TRP A 461 -1.44 -35.89 -11.91
N ASP A 462 -2.48 -36.71 -11.99
CA ASP A 462 -3.25 -36.92 -13.23
C ASP A 462 -4.51 -36.06 -13.23
N LEU A 463 -4.52 -34.99 -14.04
CA LEU A 463 -5.61 -34.00 -14.04
C LEU A 463 -6.98 -34.60 -14.38
N ASP A 464 -7.01 -35.71 -15.12
CA ASP A 464 -8.26 -36.32 -15.57
C ASP A 464 -8.80 -37.33 -14.55
N LEU A 465 -7.92 -37.95 -13.77
CA LEU A 465 -8.31 -38.88 -12.71
C LEU A 465 -8.61 -38.17 -11.39
N ASP A 466 -7.92 -37.05 -11.16
CA ASP A 466 -7.98 -36.28 -9.92
C ASP A 466 -8.37 -34.82 -10.22
N PRO A 467 -9.66 -34.57 -10.57
CA PRO A 467 -10.13 -33.25 -11.04
C PRO A 467 -10.24 -32.19 -9.93
N GLY A 468 -9.69 -32.47 -8.75
CA GLY A 468 -9.61 -31.51 -7.66
C GLY A 468 -8.59 -30.40 -7.95
N PRO A 469 -8.50 -29.37 -7.08
CA PRO A 469 -7.40 -28.44 -7.14
C PRO A 469 -6.07 -29.20 -7.07
N ILE A 470 -5.10 -28.76 -7.87
CA ILE A 470 -3.76 -29.34 -7.85
C ILE A 470 -3.20 -29.16 -6.44
N PRO A 471 -2.82 -30.25 -5.75
CA PRO A 471 -2.24 -30.13 -4.43
C PRO A 471 -0.94 -29.31 -4.48
N GLU A 472 -0.73 -28.52 -3.45
CA GLU A 472 0.50 -27.77 -3.24
C GLU A 472 1.73 -28.71 -3.26
N GLY A 473 2.83 -28.23 -3.85
CA GLY A 473 4.07 -29.00 -4.01
C GLY A 473 4.05 -30.00 -5.18
N ILE A 474 2.99 -30.06 -5.98
CA ILE A 474 2.94 -30.88 -7.19
C ILE A 474 3.56 -30.15 -8.37
N GLN A 475 4.71 -30.63 -8.81
CA GLN A 475 5.43 -30.07 -9.96
C GLN A 475 5.28 -30.89 -11.25
N ARG A 476 4.81 -32.12 -11.12
CA ARG A 476 4.70 -33.06 -12.23
C ARG A 476 3.25 -33.36 -12.49
N ILE A 477 2.77 -33.00 -13.67
CA ILE A 477 1.38 -33.18 -14.05
C ILE A 477 1.32 -34.07 -15.29
N SER A 478 0.28 -34.90 -15.37
CA SER A 478 -0.01 -35.67 -16.58
C SER A 478 -1.51 -35.68 -16.89
N GLN A 479 -1.84 -36.00 -18.14
CA GLN A 479 -3.23 -36.21 -18.59
C GLN A 479 -3.42 -37.59 -19.18
N SER A 480 -4.57 -38.22 -18.92
CA SER A 480 -4.95 -39.55 -19.38
C SER A 480 -6.17 -39.60 -20.30
N ALA A 481 -6.91 -38.49 -20.41
CA ALA A 481 -8.11 -38.38 -21.22
C ALA A 481 -7.81 -38.57 -22.71
N ASP A 482 -8.70 -39.32 -23.38
CA ASP A 482 -8.81 -39.23 -24.83
C ASP A 482 -9.46 -37.90 -25.16
N ILE A 483 -8.65 -36.96 -25.65
CA ILE A 483 -9.11 -35.75 -26.35
C ILE A 483 -9.78 -36.13 -27.69
N GLY A 484 -10.86 -36.91 -27.63
CA GLY A 484 -11.54 -37.47 -28.81
C GLY A 484 -12.22 -36.44 -29.71
N GLU A 485 -12.37 -35.19 -29.26
CA GLU A 485 -12.84 -34.06 -30.07
C GLU A 485 -11.70 -33.32 -30.78
N ILE A 486 -10.46 -33.50 -30.33
CA ILE A 486 -9.27 -32.90 -30.91
C ILE A 486 -8.54 -34.01 -31.67
N SER A 487 -8.03 -33.70 -32.86
CA SER A 487 -7.41 -34.67 -33.77
C SER A 487 -6.56 -35.75 -33.07
N PRO A 488 -6.54 -37.02 -33.55
CA PRO A 488 -5.64 -38.09 -33.07
C PRO A 488 -4.15 -37.71 -33.00
N LEU A 489 -3.76 -36.61 -33.68
CA LEU A 489 -2.45 -35.98 -33.58
C LEU A 489 -2.09 -35.52 -32.16
N CYS A 490 -3.07 -35.10 -31.37
CA CYS A 490 -2.79 -34.56 -30.05
C CYS A 490 -2.38 -35.65 -29.04
N THR A 491 -2.85 -36.90 -29.18
CA THR A 491 -2.48 -37.98 -28.24
C THR A 491 -1.23 -38.79 -28.65
N SER A 492 -0.75 -38.66 -29.88
CA SER A 492 0.20 -39.63 -30.47
C SER A 492 1.65 -39.14 -30.60
N PHE A 493 1.90 -37.84 -30.84
CA PHE A 493 3.19 -37.37 -31.38
C PHE A 493 3.82 -36.14 -30.69
N HIS A 494 3.53 -35.91 -29.40
CA HIS A 494 4.14 -34.86 -28.54
C HIS A 494 3.37 -33.52 -28.43
N SER A 495 2.04 -33.60 -28.41
CA SER A 495 1.20 -32.44 -28.78
C SER A 495 0.01 -32.14 -27.86
N SER A 496 -0.46 -33.04 -27.01
CA SER A 496 -1.76 -32.83 -26.29
C SER A 496 -1.74 -31.70 -25.28
N THR A 497 -0.57 -31.36 -24.74
CA THR A 497 -0.38 -30.35 -23.68
C THR A 497 0.57 -29.26 -24.13
N ALA A 498 0.82 -29.10 -25.43
CA ALA A 498 1.85 -28.18 -25.88
C ALA A 498 1.64 -27.61 -27.27
N HIS A 499 0.54 -27.94 -27.94
CA HIS A 499 0.09 -27.32 -29.19
C HIS A 499 -1.22 -26.58 -28.95
N ASP A 500 -1.40 -25.38 -29.52
CA ASP A 500 -2.60 -24.53 -29.35
C ASP A 500 -3.90 -25.30 -29.59
N ASP A 501 -4.01 -25.97 -30.74
CA ASP A 501 -5.16 -26.81 -31.08
C ASP A 501 -5.51 -27.90 -30.06
N CYS A 502 -4.55 -28.32 -29.23
CA CYS A 502 -4.73 -29.35 -28.23
C CYS A 502 -4.97 -28.80 -26.82
N MET A 503 -4.78 -27.49 -26.62
CA MET A 503 -4.99 -26.83 -25.35
C MET A 503 -6.45 -26.43 -25.17
N ARG A 504 -7.03 -26.76 -24.02
CA ARG A 504 -8.43 -26.45 -23.67
C ARG A 504 -8.48 -25.60 -22.42
N ASP A 505 -9.54 -24.83 -22.30
CA ASP A 505 -9.94 -24.10 -21.09
C ASP A 505 -9.85 -24.94 -19.81
N ALA A 506 -10.19 -26.24 -19.89
CA ALA A 506 -10.10 -27.16 -18.76
C ALA A 506 -8.67 -27.35 -18.21
N GLN A 507 -7.65 -27.01 -18.99
CA GLN A 507 -6.25 -27.12 -18.59
C GLN A 507 -5.71 -25.79 -18.05
N LEU A 508 -6.39 -24.67 -18.29
CA LEU A 508 -5.98 -23.33 -17.82
C LEU A 508 -5.55 -23.31 -16.34
N PRO A 509 -6.28 -23.94 -15.40
CA PRO A 509 -5.86 -23.94 -14.00
C PRO A 509 -4.47 -24.55 -13.77
N ALA A 510 -4.12 -25.60 -14.50
CA ALA A 510 -2.82 -26.26 -14.35
C ALA A 510 -1.67 -25.41 -14.87
N TYR A 511 -1.88 -24.69 -15.97
CA TYR A 511 -0.83 -23.84 -16.54
C TYR A 511 -0.65 -22.57 -15.74
N LEU A 512 -1.75 -21.93 -15.31
CA LEU A 512 -1.65 -20.76 -14.43
C LEU A 512 -0.96 -21.12 -13.12
N TYR A 513 -1.30 -22.26 -12.51
CA TYR A 513 -0.57 -22.78 -11.36
C TYR A 513 0.94 -22.89 -11.65
N MET A 514 1.34 -23.64 -12.69
CA MET A 514 2.76 -23.79 -13.04
C MET A 514 3.46 -22.45 -13.32
N PHE A 515 2.82 -21.50 -13.99
CA PHE A 515 3.42 -20.19 -14.27
C PHE A 515 3.53 -19.33 -13.02
N CYS A 516 2.52 -19.29 -12.17
CA CYS A 516 2.57 -18.51 -10.93
C CYS A 516 3.67 -19.06 -10.01
N GLU A 517 3.65 -20.36 -9.73
CA GLU A 517 4.62 -20.99 -8.84
C GLU A 517 6.05 -20.90 -9.38
N ALA A 518 6.26 -21.15 -10.67
CA ALA A 518 7.61 -21.02 -11.26
C ALA A 518 8.19 -19.60 -11.14
N GLY A 519 7.36 -18.57 -10.91
CA GLY A 519 7.78 -17.18 -10.74
C GLY A 519 8.03 -16.74 -9.31
N GLN A 520 7.63 -17.53 -8.30
CA GLN A 520 7.71 -17.11 -6.90
C GLN A 520 9.14 -17.18 -6.33
N GLY A 521 10.07 -17.91 -6.96
CA GLY A 521 11.50 -17.98 -6.55
C GLY A 521 11.78 -18.71 -5.21
N ASP A 522 10.83 -18.69 -4.27
CA ASP A 522 10.90 -19.25 -2.92
C ASP A 522 10.11 -20.55 -2.75
N VAL A 523 9.60 -21.15 -3.84
CA VAL A 523 8.94 -22.50 -3.87
C VAL A 523 9.79 -23.57 -3.16
N CYS A 524 11.09 -23.34 -3.06
CA CYS A 524 12.06 -24.23 -2.44
C CYS A 524 12.31 -23.97 -0.94
N ALA A 525 11.89 -22.82 -0.41
CA ALA A 525 12.11 -22.42 0.98
C ALA A 525 11.26 -23.28 1.94
N GLU A 526 10.01 -23.58 1.57
CA GLU A 526 9.11 -24.40 2.40
C GLU A 526 9.54 -25.88 2.52
N GLN A 527 10.28 -26.40 1.54
CA GLN A 527 10.77 -27.79 1.56
C GLN A 527 12.01 -27.99 2.45
N SER A 528 12.52 -26.92 3.08
CA SER A 528 13.69 -26.94 3.96
C SER A 528 13.35 -26.99 5.47
N ALA A 529 12.06 -27.06 5.82
CA ALA A 529 11.63 -27.31 7.20
C ALA A 529 11.79 -28.82 7.55
N PRO A 530 12.56 -29.17 8.61
CA PRO A 530 12.93 -30.55 8.94
C PRO A 530 11.81 -31.44 9.49
#